data_AF-A0A067E4F3-F1
#
_entry.id   AF-A0A067E4F3-F1
#
_cell.length_a   1.000
_cell.length_b   1.000
_cell.length_c   1.000
_cell.angle_alpha   90.00
_cell.angle_beta   90.00
_cell.angle_gamma   90.00
#
_symmetry.space_group_name_H-M   'P 1'
#
loop_
_entity.id
_entity.type
_entity.pdbx_description
1 polymer ?
#
loop_
_entity_poly.entity_id
_entity_poly.type
_entity_poly.pdbx_seq_one_letter_code
_entity_poly.pdbx_strand_id
1 'polypeptide(L)'
;GLVGYRSVFSSDTRGTGFMHRAFLKYEKHRGLLGNVRKGVLVSMGFGSITAHALMSLEPRGILFVPPGTETYDGMIIGEHSRDTDLDVNPVRAKELSNVRAAGKDENVKLTPPRLMTLEEAIGYVASDELIEASCT
;
A
#
# COMPACT_ATOMS: atom_id res chain seq x y z
N GLY A 1 -16.33 3.45 -10.81
CA GLY A 1 -17.47 2.51 -10.87
C GLY A 1 -17.91 2.17 -9.46
N LEU A 2 -18.75 1.15 -9.24
CA LEU A 2 -19.13 0.72 -7.89
C LEU A 2 -18.15 -0.30 -7.26
N VAL A 3 -17.18 -0.79 -8.03
CA VAL A 3 -16.06 -1.60 -7.52
C VAL A 3 -15.16 -0.68 -6.68
N GLY A 4 -14.79 -1.09 -5.47
CA GLY A 4 -13.99 -0.28 -4.53
C GLY A 4 -14.73 0.87 -3.82
N TYR A 5 -15.90 1.31 -4.31
CA TYR A 5 -16.61 2.48 -3.78
C TYR A 5 -17.13 2.29 -2.34
N ARG A 6 -17.31 1.06 -1.87
CA ARG A 6 -17.82 0.79 -0.52
C ARG A 6 -16.90 1.32 0.57
N SER A 7 -15.58 1.20 0.40
CA SER A 7 -14.61 1.77 1.35
C SER A 7 -14.71 3.30 1.36
N VAL A 8 -14.70 3.94 0.19
CA VAL A 8 -14.84 5.40 0.06
C VAL A 8 -16.14 5.90 0.72
N PHE A 9 -17.27 5.23 0.46
CA PHE A 9 -18.54 5.56 1.08
C PHE A 9 -18.51 5.41 2.61
N SER A 10 -17.87 4.35 3.12
CA SER A 10 -17.72 4.15 4.57
C SER A 10 -16.88 5.28 5.19
N SER A 11 -15.81 5.72 4.52
CA SER A 11 -15.00 6.86 4.95
C SER A 11 -15.78 8.18 4.92
N ASP A 12 -16.49 8.47 3.83
CA ASP A 12 -17.28 9.70 3.65
C ASP A 12 -18.39 9.81 4.69
N THR A 13 -19.06 8.69 4.99
CA THR A 13 -20.16 8.62 5.96
C THR A 13 -19.70 8.40 7.39
N ARG A 14 -18.38 8.30 7.63
CA ARG A 14 -17.78 7.99 8.92
C ARG A 14 -18.42 6.76 9.59
N GLY A 15 -18.74 5.76 8.77
CA GLY A 15 -19.37 4.50 9.21
C GLY A 15 -20.85 4.57 9.58
N THR A 16 -21.52 5.71 9.41
CA THR A 16 -22.95 5.87 9.72
C THR A 16 -23.88 5.61 8.52
N GLY A 17 -23.31 5.50 7.32
CA GLY A 17 -24.06 5.30 6.09
C GLY A 17 -24.39 3.83 5.84
N PHE A 18 -25.57 3.58 5.29
CA PHE A 18 -25.98 2.28 4.78
C PHE A 18 -25.98 2.28 3.24
N MET A 19 -25.34 1.28 2.63
CA MET A 19 -25.31 1.10 1.19
C MET A 19 -25.73 -0.32 0.82
N HIS A 20 -26.71 -0.42 -0.07
CA HIS A 20 -27.11 -1.66 -0.72
C HIS A 20 -26.92 -1.53 -2.22
N ARG A 21 -26.44 -2.60 -2.86
CA ARG A 21 -26.33 -2.68 -4.31
C ARG A 21 -27.00 -3.95 -4.81
N ALA A 22 -27.74 -3.82 -5.89
CA ALA A 22 -28.31 -4.92 -6.64
C ALA A 22 -28.09 -4.67 -8.12
N PHE A 23 -27.85 -5.73 -8.88
CA PHE A 23 -27.79 -5.65 -10.33
C PHE A 23 -29.19 -5.30 -10.87
N LEU A 24 -29.27 -4.30 -11.75
CA LEU A 24 -30.52 -3.88 -12.37
C LEU A 24 -30.68 -4.47 -13.77
N LYS A 25 -29.78 -4.10 -14.70
CA LYS A 25 -29.77 -4.55 -16.10
C LYS A 25 -28.45 -4.17 -16.77
N TYR A 26 -28.20 -4.75 -17.94
CA TYR A 26 -27.17 -4.29 -18.86
C TYR A 26 -27.65 -3.04 -19.64
N GLU A 27 -26.74 -2.12 -19.92
CA GLU A 27 -26.97 -0.94 -20.77
C GLU A 27 -25.77 -0.72 -21.70
N LYS A 28 -25.90 0.24 -22.64
CA LYS A 28 -24.79 0.67 -23.49
C LYS A 28 -23.60 1.12 -22.64
N HIS A 29 -22.41 0.70 -23.05
CA HIS A 29 -21.15 1.07 -22.39
C HIS A 29 -21.00 2.60 -22.33
N ARG A 30 -20.71 3.11 -21.13
CA ARG A 30 -20.63 4.57 -20.85
C ARG A 30 -19.19 5.12 -20.92
N GLY A 31 -18.25 4.33 -21.44
CA GLY A 31 -16.83 4.69 -21.52
C GLY A 31 -16.01 4.18 -20.33
N LEU A 32 -14.72 4.51 -20.36
CA LEU A 32 -13.78 4.16 -19.30
C LEU A 32 -14.05 5.00 -18.05
N LEU A 33 -14.17 4.33 -16.92
CA LEU A 33 -14.14 4.99 -15.62
C LEU A 33 -12.67 5.34 -15.36
N GLY A 34 -12.38 6.61 -15.06
CA GLY A 34 -11.00 7.06 -14.86
C GLY A 34 -10.31 6.25 -13.76
N ASN A 35 -9.20 5.60 -14.11
CA ASN A 35 -8.25 5.07 -13.13
C ASN A 35 -7.13 6.09 -13.00
N VAL A 36 -7.23 6.96 -12.01
CA VAL A 36 -6.10 7.79 -11.58
C VAL A 36 -5.47 7.04 -10.41
N ARG A 37 -4.76 5.96 -10.73
CA ARG A 37 -3.98 5.23 -9.74
C ARG A 37 -2.53 5.68 -9.89
N LYS A 38 -1.89 5.98 -8.76
CA LYS A 38 -0.46 6.25 -8.70
C LYS A 38 0.33 4.93 -8.85
N GLY A 39 1.62 5.03 -9.13
CA GLY A 39 2.48 3.85 -9.19
C GLY A 39 2.64 3.16 -7.83
N VAL A 40 3.33 2.02 -7.83
CA VAL A 40 3.59 1.22 -6.63
C VAL A 40 5.03 1.23 -6.19
N LEU A 41 5.25 0.97 -4.90
CA LEU A 41 6.54 0.63 -4.34
C LEU A 41 6.67 -0.89 -4.33
N VAL A 42 7.56 -1.44 -5.15
CA VAL A 42 7.75 -2.88 -5.34
C VAL A 42 9.01 -3.33 -4.61
N SER A 43 8.90 -4.37 -3.79
CA SER A 43 10.04 -4.95 -3.09
C SER A 43 10.96 -5.71 -4.05
N MET A 44 12.27 -5.51 -3.94
CA MET A 44 13.31 -6.29 -4.64
C MET A 44 13.97 -7.36 -3.77
N GLY A 45 13.46 -7.63 -2.58
CA GLY A 45 14.18 -8.41 -1.58
C GLY A 45 13.28 -9.35 -0.79
N PHE A 46 13.86 -10.47 -0.37
CA PHE A 46 13.24 -11.41 0.56
C PHE A 46 13.74 -11.17 1.99
N GLY A 47 12.82 -11.21 2.95
CA GLY A 47 13.12 -11.18 4.38
C GLY A 47 12.32 -10.13 5.16
N SER A 48 12.69 -9.95 6.43
CA SER A 48 11.97 -9.06 7.34
C SER A 48 12.22 -7.58 7.04
N ILE A 49 11.13 -6.83 6.86
CA ILE A 49 11.18 -5.39 6.59
C ILE A 49 11.71 -4.63 7.81
N THR A 50 12.74 -3.81 7.60
CA THR A 50 13.33 -3.02 8.69
C THR A 50 12.68 -1.64 8.83
N ALA A 51 12.49 -1.17 10.06
CA ALA A 51 11.96 0.17 10.32
C ALA A 51 12.82 1.29 9.70
N HIS A 52 14.14 1.07 9.65
CA HIS A 52 15.08 1.98 9.02
C HIS A 52 14.86 2.10 7.50
N ALA A 53 14.66 0.97 6.81
CA ALA A 53 14.35 0.99 5.39
C ALA A 53 13.02 1.70 5.14
N LEU A 54 11.96 1.40 5.92
CA LEU A 54 10.67 2.07 5.79
C LEU A 54 10.75 3.58 5.99
N MET A 55 11.57 4.06 6.93
CA MET A 55 11.76 5.51 7.14
C MET A 55 12.35 6.19 5.90
N SER A 56 13.25 5.52 5.17
CA SER A 56 13.79 6.04 3.92
C SER A 56 12.80 6.01 2.74
N LEU A 57 11.77 5.16 2.83
CA LEU A 57 10.74 4.96 1.80
C LEU A 57 9.49 5.81 2.05
N GLU A 58 9.20 6.16 3.30
CA GLU A 58 8.06 6.98 3.70
C GLU A 58 7.94 8.32 2.93
N PRO A 59 9.03 9.06 2.65
CA PRO A 59 8.92 10.27 1.83
C PRO A 59 8.53 10.00 0.37
N ARG A 60 8.66 8.76 -0.11
CA ARG A 60 8.35 8.37 -1.48
C ARG A 60 6.86 8.07 -1.67
N GLY A 61 6.12 7.81 -0.59
CA GLY A 61 4.71 7.45 -0.72
C GLY A 61 4.07 6.88 0.54
N ILE A 62 2.93 6.23 0.39
CA ILE A 62 2.15 5.67 1.50
C ILE A 62 2.49 4.19 1.65
N LEU A 63 2.97 3.78 2.82
CA LEU A 63 3.31 2.39 3.11
C LEU A 63 2.06 1.56 3.42
N PHE A 64 2.04 0.30 3.00
CA PHE A 64 0.96 -0.66 3.29
C PHE A 64 1.33 -1.68 4.38
N VAL A 65 2.61 -1.78 4.70
CA VAL A 65 3.14 -2.81 5.59
C VAL A 65 3.85 -2.18 6.80
N PRO A 66 3.69 -2.75 8.01
CA PRO A 66 4.47 -2.35 9.17
C PRO A 66 5.88 -2.94 9.15
N PRO A 67 6.83 -2.39 9.96
CA PRO A 67 8.11 -3.04 10.21
C PRO A 67 7.93 -4.47 10.74
N GLY A 68 8.85 -5.37 10.39
CA GLY A 68 8.83 -6.77 10.79
C GLY A 68 7.99 -7.68 9.88
N THR A 69 7.25 -7.12 8.93
CA THR A 69 6.54 -7.89 7.90
C THR A 69 7.56 -8.64 7.03
N GLU A 70 7.31 -9.92 6.76
CA GLU A 70 8.12 -10.67 5.79
C GLU A 70 7.76 -10.24 4.37
N THR A 71 8.77 -9.93 3.56
CA THR A 71 8.61 -9.53 2.17
C THR A 71 9.28 -10.51 1.22
N TYR A 72 8.91 -10.44 -0.04
CA TYR A 72 9.48 -11.20 -1.15
C TYR A 72 9.61 -10.30 -2.38
N ASP A 73 10.36 -10.76 -3.37
CA ASP A 73 10.60 -10.04 -4.62
C ASP A 73 9.31 -9.89 -5.44
N GLY A 74 9.00 -8.67 -5.86
CA GLY A 74 7.74 -8.32 -6.53
C GLY A 74 6.58 -7.97 -5.59
N MET A 75 6.74 -8.09 -4.26
CA MET A 75 5.69 -7.73 -3.31
C MET A 75 5.45 -6.20 -3.32
N ILE A 76 4.20 -5.77 -3.48
CA ILE A 76 3.83 -4.34 -3.34
C ILE A 76 3.78 -3.98 -1.86
N ILE A 77 4.63 -3.04 -1.45
CA ILE A 77 4.76 -2.61 -0.05
C ILE A 77 4.21 -1.19 0.21
N GLY A 78 3.77 -0.50 -0.85
CA GLY A 78 3.19 0.83 -0.73
C GLY A 78 2.75 1.45 -2.05
N GLU A 79 2.12 2.61 -1.96
CA GLU A 79 1.74 3.48 -3.07
C GLU A 79 2.82 4.53 -3.28
N HIS A 80 3.34 4.67 -4.49
CA HIS A 80 4.27 5.72 -4.83
C HIS A 80 3.56 7.08 -4.95
N SER A 81 4.26 8.16 -4.64
CA SER A 81 3.73 9.53 -4.77
C SER A 81 3.56 9.97 -6.23
N ARG A 82 4.18 9.26 -7.19
CA ARG A 82 4.12 9.52 -8.64
C ARG A 82 3.47 8.35 -9.37
N ASP A 83 3.17 8.55 -10.65
CA ASP A 83 2.46 7.57 -11.50
C ASP A 83 3.33 6.42 -12.01
N THR A 84 4.64 6.44 -11.73
CA THR A 84 5.58 5.38 -12.15
C THR A 84 5.82 4.41 -11.00
N ASP A 85 6.01 3.14 -11.30
CA ASP A 85 6.42 2.17 -10.30
C ASP A 85 7.88 2.39 -9.89
N LEU A 86 8.19 2.01 -8.66
CA LEU A 86 9.52 2.16 -8.09
C LEU A 86 9.93 0.90 -7.34
N ASP A 87 10.99 0.27 -7.83
CA ASP A 87 11.63 -0.85 -7.17
C ASP A 87 12.46 -0.36 -5.97
N VAL A 88 12.23 -0.97 -4.81
CA VAL A 88 12.82 -0.57 -3.54
C VAL A 88 13.30 -1.78 -2.75
N ASN A 89 14.31 -1.59 -1.91
CA ASN A 89 14.80 -2.63 -1.02
C ASN A 89 14.35 -2.35 0.43
N PRO A 90 13.30 -3.02 0.93
CA PRO A 90 12.79 -2.82 2.28
C PRO A 90 13.53 -3.62 3.37
N VAL A 91 14.48 -4.49 2.98
CA VAL A 91 15.24 -5.36 3.88
C VAL A 91 16.61 -4.75 4.22
N ARG A 92 16.99 -3.63 3.59
CA ARG A 92 18.32 -3.02 3.76
C ARG A 92 18.60 -2.71 5.23
N ALA A 93 19.62 -3.37 5.78
CA ALA A 93 20.15 -3.06 7.09
C ALA A 93 20.81 -1.67 7.09
N LYS A 94 20.79 -1.00 8.25
CA LYS A 94 21.49 0.26 8.48
C LYS A 94 22.97 0.08 8.11
N GLU A 95 23.46 0.81 7.12
CA GLU A 95 24.91 0.87 6.92
C GLU A 95 25.52 1.58 8.13
N LEU A 96 26.45 0.90 8.81
CA LEU A 96 27.29 1.45 9.85
C LEU A 96 28.28 2.46 9.22
N SER A 97 27.78 3.52 8.61
CA SER A 97 28.64 4.68 8.31
C SER A 97 28.92 5.35 9.66
N ASN A 98 30.18 5.28 10.09
CA ASN A 98 30.77 5.85 11.31
C ASN A 98 30.35 7.31 11.63
N VAL A 99 29.10 7.54 11.99
CA VAL A 99 28.62 8.80 12.55
C VAL A 99 28.48 8.57 14.04
N ARG A 100 29.49 9.05 14.77
CA ARG A 100 29.49 9.29 16.21
C ARG A 100 28.10 9.75 16.69
N ALA A 101 27.36 8.86 17.32
CA ALA A 101 26.24 9.21 18.17
C ALA A 101 26.12 8.15 19.27
N ALA A 102 27.02 8.25 20.25
CA ALA A 102 26.77 7.69 21.56
C ALA A 102 25.46 8.32 22.09
N GLY A 103 24.43 7.50 22.33
CA GLY A 103 23.31 7.91 23.19
C GLY A 103 22.02 8.41 22.52
N LYS A 104 21.69 8.02 21.29
CA LYS A 104 20.32 8.14 20.78
C LYS A 104 19.87 6.81 20.17
N ASP A 105 19.18 6.02 20.98
CA ASP A 105 18.07 5.21 20.46
C ASP A 105 17.12 6.19 19.78
N GLU A 106 17.33 6.43 18.48
CA GLU A 106 16.35 7.14 17.66
C GLU A 106 15.11 6.27 17.65
N ASN A 107 14.14 6.67 18.47
CA ASN A 107 12.81 6.12 18.45
C ASN A 107 12.25 6.37 17.04
N VAL A 108 12.34 5.36 16.17
CA VAL A 108 11.94 5.45 14.77
C VAL A 108 10.44 5.70 14.73
N LYS A 109 10.06 6.96 14.48
CA LYS A 109 8.67 7.36 14.32
C LYS A 109 8.31 7.20 12.85
N LEU A 110 7.49 6.20 12.55
CA LEU A 110 6.91 5.96 11.22
C LEU A 110 5.46 6.41 11.21
N THR A 111 5.00 6.99 10.10
CA THR A 111 3.56 7.15 9.87
C THR A 111 2.91 5.76 9.84
N PRO A 112 1.75 5.57 10.52
CA PRO A 112 1.02 4.32 10.48
C PRO A 112 0.73 3.89 9.03
N PRO A 113 1.02 2.63 8.66
CA PRO A 113 0.76 2.14 7.30
C PRO A 113 -0.74 2.08 7.01
N ARG A 114 -1.10 2.26 5.74
CA ARG A 114 -2.46 2.05 5.25
C ARG A 114 -2.69 0.56 5.04
N LEU A 115 -3.27 -0.10 6.04
CA LEU A 115 -3.70 -1.50 5.95
C LEU A 115 -4.94 -1.60 5.06
N MET A 116 -4.85 -2.37 3.97
CA MET A 116 -5.97 -2.59 3.06
C MET A 116 -6.79 -3.81 3.45
N THR A 117 -8.10 -3.68 3.41
CA THR A 117 -9.03 -4.81 3.39
C THR A 117 -9.06 -5.47 2.01
N LEU A 118 -9.57 -6.70 1.92
CA LEU A 118 -9.72 -7.39 0.63
C LEU A 118 -10.56 -6.60 -0.37
N GLU A 119 -11.65 -5.96 0.08
CA GLU A 119 -12.49 -5.14 -0.81
C GLU A 119 -11.74 -3.93 -1.38
N GLU A 120 -10.88 -3.31 -0.58
CA GLU A 120 -10.03 -2.20 -1.01
C GLU A 120 -8.94 -2.67 -1.96
N ALA A 121 -8.30 -3.80 -1.68
CA ALA A 121 -7.31 -4.41 -2.55
C ALA A 121 -7.91 -4.72 -3.93
N ILE A 122 -9.12 -5.28 -4.00
CA ILE A 122 -9.85 -5.54 -5.26
C ILE A 122 -10.15 -4.25 -6.03
N GLY A 123 -10.42 -3.15 -5.32
CA GLY A 123 -10.61 -1.83 -5.94
C GLY A 123 -9.32 -1.16 -6.39
N TYR A 124 -8.17 -1.58 -5.84
CA TYR A 124 -6.86 -0.96 -6.03
C TYR A 124 -6.00 -1.68 -7.09
N VAL A 125 -6.04 -3.01 -7.13
CA VAL A 125 -5.17 -3.84 -7.97
C VAL A 125 -5.30 -3.51 -9.47
N ALA A 126 -4.16 -3.44 -10.17
CA ALA A 126 -4.12 -3.26 -11.61
C ALA A 126 -4.24 -4.61 -12.35
N SER A 127 -4.40 -4.56 -13.67
CA SER A 127 -4.59 -5.76 -14.50
C SER A 127 -3.39 -6.70 -14.55
N ASP A 128 -2.20 -6.19 -14.25
CA ASP A 128 -0.91 -6.90 -14.23
C ASP A 128 -0.45 -7.29 -12.82
N GLU A 129 -1.27 -7.01 -11.82
CA GLU A 129 -0.98 -7.30 -10.41
C GLU A 129 -1.90 -8.40 -9.86
N LEU A 130 -1.50 -9.01 -8.75
CA LEU A 130 -2.22 -10.10 -8.10
C LEU A 130 -2.45 -9.77 -6.62
N ILE A 131 -3.57 -10.24 -6.09
CA ILE A 131 -3.87 -10.19 -4.66
C ILE A 131 -3.56 -11.55 -4.07
N GLU A 132 -2.57 -11.59 -3.17
CA GLU A 132 -2.31 -12.74 -2.33
C GLU A 132 -3.28 -12.72 -1.13
N ALA A 133 -3.94 -13.86 -0.88
CA ALA A 133 -4.85 -14.01 0.25
C ALA A 133 -4.52 -15.29 1.03
N SER A 134 -4.24 -15.14 2.32
CA SER A 134 -3.91 -16.22 3.25
C SER A 134 -4.84 -16.18 4.46
N CYS A 135 -5.15 -17.35 5.05
CA CYS A 135 -5.77 -17.42 6.37
C CYS A 135 -4.67 -17.23 7.41
N THR A 136 -4.60 -16.03 7.99
CA THR A 136 -3.67 -15.68 9.09
C THR A 136 -4.47 -15.25 10.30
#